data_AF-A0AAD8V0Y7-F1
#
_entry.id   AF-A0AAD8V0Y7-F1
#
_cell.length_a   1.000
_cell.length_b   1.000
_cell.length_c   1.000
_cell.angle_alpha   90.00
_cell.angle_beta   90.00
_cell.angle_gamma   90.00
#
_symmetry.space_group_name_H-M   'P 1'
#
loop_
_entity.id
_entity.type
_entity.pdbx_description
1 polymer ?
#
loop_
_entity_poly.entity_id
_entity_poly.type
_entity_poly.pdbx_seq_one_letter_code
_entity_poly.pdbx_strand_id
1 'polypeptide(L)'
;MAFNFTLSLNTRQEVVISAVSRGVVSTVPAKLMKEAIGDRFYVILVDNGVMCLNESELFLSCLKGVTEPEKKRKIIGGIFIDLFEKEALCIEKEAENTPNAGAVKWFLQGTLYPDVIESLLFKGPSATIKTYYDVGGLPDTLKLKLIEPLRELFKDEVRSFGRELGIHDDLIM
;
A
#
# COMPACT_ATOMS: atom_id res chain seq x y z
N MET A 1 -4.37 7.78 24.96
CA MET A 1 -3.49 8.87 24.45
C MET A 1 -4.05 9.25 23.09
N ALA A 2 -4.68 10.41 22.94
CA ALA A 2 -5.32 10.78 21.67
C ALA A 2 -4.25 11.16 20.64
N PHE A 3 -3.96 10.26 19.70
CA PHE A 3 -3.14 10.58 18.53
C PHE A 3 -3.90 11.60 17.67
N ASN A 4 -3.55 12.89 17.81
CA ASN A 4 -4.03 13.95 16.93
C ASN A 4 -3.35 13.82 15.57
N PHE A 5 -3.91 12.98 14.71
CA PHE A 5 -3.47 12.82 13.33
C PHE A 5 -4.00 13.98 12.48
N THR A 6 -3.42 15.17 12.61
CA THR A 6 -3.75 16.32 11.75
C THR A 6 -3.03 16.15 10.41
N LEU A 7 -3.56 15.29 9.54
CA LEU A 7 -3.20 15.28 8.12
C LEU A 7 -3.62 16.63 7.52
N SER A 8 -2.64 17.49 7.22
CA SER A 8 -2.84 18.66 6.34
C SER A 8 -3.00 18.20 4.89
N LEU A 9 -3.95 17.31 4.64
CA LEU A 9 -4.40 16.99 3.30
C LEU A 9 -5.27 18.15 2.83
N ASN A 10 -4.96 18.73 1.67
CA ASN A 10 -5.85 19.68 1.00
C ASN A 10 -6.99 18.86 0.35
N THR A 11 -7.85 18.29 1.21
CA THR A 11 -8.67 17.09 0.98
C THR A 11 -9.84 17.25 0.01
N ARG A 12 -10.14 18.43 -0.51
CA ARG A 12 -11.45 18.63 -1.14
C ARG A 12 -11.65 17.87 -2.47
N GLN A 13 -10.59 17.39 -3.12
CA GLN A 13 -10.69 16.68 -4.42
C GLN A 13 -9.63 15.57 -4.64
N GLU A 14 -8.85 15.20 -3.63
CA GLU A 14 -7.76 14.23 -3.80
C GLU A 14 -8.17 12.86 -3.25
N VAL A 15 -7.90 11.81 -4.05
CA VAL A 15 -8.22 10.41 -3.73
C VAL A 15 -6.97 9.71 -3.19
N VAL A 16 -7.20 8.85 -2.20
CA VAL A 16 -6.18 8.00 -1.59
C VAL A 16 -6.49 6.55 -1.93
N ILE A 17 -5.47 5.81 -2.34
CA ILE A 17 -5.57 4.37 -2.58
C ILE A 17 -4.57 3.60 -1.70
N SER A 18 -4.87 2.34 -1.41
CA SER A 18 -3.98 1.44 -0.67
C SER A 18 -4.07 0.02 -1.19
N ALA A 19 -2.97 -0.71 -1.12
CA ALA A 19 -2.95 -2.15 -1.34
C ALA A 19 -3.04 -2.88 0.01
N VAL A 20 -4.05 -3.74 0.18
CA VAL A 20 -4.30 -4.46 1.45
C VAL A 20 -4.21 -5.97 1.23
N SER A 21 -3.40 -6.64 2.05
CA SER A 21 -3.11 -8.09 1.94
C SER A 21 -3.61 -8.90 3.14
N ARG A 22 -4.63 -8.39 3.85
CA ARG A 22 -5.30 -8.99 5.04
C ARG A 22 -4.46 -9.05 6.32
N GLY A 23 -3.22 -8.58 6.32
CA GLY A 23 -2.41 -8.45 7.52
C GLY A 23 -2.77 -7.21 8.38
N VAL A 24 -2.46 -7.27 9.67
CA VAL A 24 -2.66 -6.15 10.62
C VAL A 24 -2.03 -4.84 10.14
N VAL A 25 -0.86 -4.93 9.51
CA VAL A 25 -0.04 -3.81 9.05
C VAL A 25 -0.71 -3.01 7.93
N SER A 26 -1.50 -3.66 7.08
CA SER A 26 -2.27 -2.99 6.03
C SER A 26 -3.71 -2.66 6.46
N THR A 27 -4.27 -3.42 7.40
CA THR A 27 -5.65 -3.27 7.88
C THR A 27 -5.82 -2.07 8.80
N VAL A 28 -4.92 -1.87 9.76
CA VAL A 28 -4.96 -0.73 10.70
C VAL A 28 -4.91 0.63 10.00
N PRO A 29 -3.95 0.92 9.10
CA PRO A 29 -3.91 2.21 8.43
C PRO A 29 -5.08 2.36 7.45
N ALA A 30 -5.56 1.29 6.83
CA ALA A 30 -6.74 1.33 5.97
C ALA A 30 -8.01 1.71 6.76
N LYS A 31 -8.21 1.14 7.96
CA LYS A 31 -9.31 1.51 8.85
C LYS A 31 -9.23 2.98 9.27
N LEU A 32 -8.04 3.44 9.65
CA LEU A 32 -7.79 4.84 9.99
C LEU A 32 -8.14 5.78 8.83
N MET A 33 -7.71 5.46 7.61
CA MET A 33 -8.02 6.28 6.43
C MET A 33 -9.50 6.23 6.06
N LYS A 34 -10.16 5.08 6.19
CA LYS A 34 -11.60 5.00 5.95
C LYS A 34 -12.39 5.90 6.90
N GLU A 35 -12.01 5.97 8.18
CA GLU A 35 -12.64 6.86 9.15
C GLU A 35 -12.32 8.35 8.89
N ALA A 36 -11.10 8.65 8.46
CA ALA A 36 -10.66 10.01 8.23
C ALA A 36 -11.23 10.66 6.96
N ILE A 37 -11.33 9.91 5.86
CA ILE A 37 -11.67 10.47 4.54
C ILE A 37 -12.82 9.75 3.81
N GLY A 38 -13.41 8.73 4.41
CA GLY A 38 -14.65 8.10 3.93
C GLY A 38 -14.52 7.51 2.53
N ASP A 39 -15.34 7.98 1.60
CA ASP A 39 -15.47 7.41 0.25
C ASP A 39 -14.41 7.93 -0.73
N ARG A 40 -13.49 8.78 -0.26
CA ARG A 40 -12.27 9.16 -1.00
C ARG A 40 -11.10 8.20 -0.79
N PHE A 41 -11.33 7.15 -0.01
CA PHE A 41 -10.37 6.08 0.23
C PHE A 41 -10.80 4.79 -0.47
N TYR A 42 -9.97 4.30 -1.38
CA TYR A 42 -10.19 3.04 -2.09
C TYR A 42 -9.13 2.01 -1.68
N VAL A 43 -9.57 0.78 -1.49
CA VAL A 43 -8.72 -0.34 -1.11
C VAL A 43 -8.65 -1.30 -2.29
N ILE A 44 -7.43 -1.58 -2.73
CA ILE A 44 -7.11 -2.59 -3.72
C ILE A 44 -6.70 -3.84 -2.93
N LEU A 45 -7.55 -4.87 -2.95
CA LEU A 45 -7.27 -6.11 -2.25
C LEU A 45 -6.21 -6.92 -3.04
N VAL A 46 -5.19 -7.38 -2.33
CA VAL A 46 -4.13 -8.23 -2.87
C VAL A 46 -4.20 -9.57 -2.16
N ASP A 47 -4.74 -10.59 -2.82
CA ASP A 47 -4.76 -11.97 -2.32
C ASP A 47 -3.66 -12.80 -3.00
N ASN A 48 -3.33 -13.97 -2.47
CA ASN A 48 -2.21 -14.88 -2.76
C ASN A 48 -2.00 -15.24 -4.24
N GLY A 49 -1.63 -14.26 -5.05
CA GLY A 49 -1.29 -14.40 -6.47
C GLY A 49 -1.99 -13.40 -7.39
N VAL A 50 -2.89 -12.54 -6.89
CA VAL A 50 -3.70 -11.71 -7.77
C VAL A 50 -4.31 -10.44 -7.15
N MET A 51 -4.45 -9.40 -7.97
CA MET A 51 -5.39 -8.31 -7.69
C MET A 51 -6.84 -8.77 -7.97
N CYS A 52 -7.79 -7.86 -7.89
CA CYS A 52 -9.22 -8.15 -8.06
C CYS A 52 -9.61 -8.80 -9.41
N LEU A 53 -8.73 -8.87 -10.43
CA LEU A 53 -9.10 -9.32 -11.80
C LEU A 53 -8.52 -10.68 -12.23
N ASN A 54 -8.09 -11.52 -11.30
CA ASN A 54 -7.57 -12.87 -11.59
C ASN A 54 -6.38 -12.93 -12.58
N GLU A 55 -5.48 -11.95 -12.54
CA GLU A 55 -4.16 -11.88 -13.19
C GLU A 55 -3.10 -12.92 -12.75
N SER A 56 -3.45 -14.01 -12.06
CA SER A 56 -2.47 -15.03 -11.63
C SER A 56 -1.77 -15.67 -12.84
N GLU A 57 -2.47 -15.82 -13.97
CA GLU A 57 -1.90 -16.29 -15.23
C GLU A 57 -0.80 -15.35 -15.75
N LEU A 58 -0.95 -14.03 -15.58
CA LEU A 58 0.06 -13.05 -15.98
C LEU A 58 1.35 -13.26 -15.19
N PHE A 59 1.25 -13.34 -13.86
CA PHE A 59 2.39 -13.61 -12.99
C PHE A 59 3.08 -14.93 -13.34
N LEU A 60 2.31 -16.02 -13.50
CA LEU A 60 2.85 -17.33 -13.83
C LEU A 60 3.56 -17.34 -15.19
N SER A 61 3.01 -16.64 -16.18
CA SER A 61 3.59 -16.54 -17.52
C SER A 61 4.93 -15.78 -17.50
N CYS A 62 5.00 -14.65 -16.79
CA CYS A 62 6.19 -13.83 -16.68
C CYS A 62 7.29 -14.45 -15.82
N LEU A 63 6.93 -15.34 -14.88
CA LEU A 63 7.87 -16.06 -14.01
C LEU A 63 8.36 -17.38 -14.63
N LYS A 64 7.79 -17.81 -15.76
CA LYS A 64 8.16 -19.07 -16.41
C LYS A 64 9.65 -19.08 -16.78
N GLY A 65 10.38 -20.04 -16.25
CA GLY A 65 11.82 -20.20 -16.50
C GLY A 65 12.71 -19.21 -15.75
N VAL A 66 12.15 -18.36 -14.89
CA VAL A 66 12.93 -17.50 -14.00
C VAL A 66 13.32 -18.29 -12.76
N THR A 67 14.61 -18.46 -12.51
CA THR A 67 15.14 -19.16 -11.33
C THR A 67 15.67 -18.19 -10.29
N GLU A 68 16.36 -17.14 -10.73
CA GLU A 68 17.01 -16.15 -9.89
C GLU A 68 16.02 -15.39 -8.99
N PRO A 69 16.16 -15.45 -7.65
CA PRO A 69 15.24 -14.81 -6.72
C PRO A 69 15.08 -13.30 -6.94
N GLU A 70 16.18 -12.59 -7.23
CA GLU A 70 16.13 -11.15 -7.50
C GLU A 70 15.36 -10.81 -8.76
N LYS A 71 15.54 -11.61 -9.81
CA LYS A 71 14.85 -11.42 -11.07
C LYS A 71 13.35 -11.66 -10.89
N LYS A 72 12.96 -12.67 -10.10
CA LYS A 72 11.56 -12.89 -9.73
C LYS A 72 10.97 -11.68 -9.00
N ARG A 73 11.67 -11.17 -7.98
CA ARG A 73 11.24 -9.98 -7.22
C ARG A 73 10.99 -8.79 -8.12
N LYS A 74 11.92 -8.47 -9.02
CA LYS A 74 11.79 -7.35 -9.96
C LYS A 74 10.61 -7.52 -10.93
N ILE A 75 10.40 -8.73 -11.45
CA ILE A 75 9.28 -9.03 -12.34
C ILE A 75 7.94 -8.88 -11.61
N ILE A 76 7.82 -9.46 -10.41
CA ILE A 76 6.60 -9.37 -9.60
C ILE A 76 6.29 -7.92 -9.25
N GLY A 77 7.29 -7.15 -8.80
CA GLY A 77 7.13 -5.74 -8.52
C GLY A 77 6.70 -4.94 -9.74
N GLY A 78 7.36 -5.16 -10.90
CA GLY A 78 7.00 -4.57 -12.19
C GLY A 78 5.51 -4.74 -12.52
N ILE A 79 5.06 -6.00 -12.56
CA ILE A 79 3.67 -6.34 -12.90
C ILE A 79 2.70 -5.70 -11.90
N PHE A 80 3.05 -5.69 -10.61
CA PHE A 80 2.20 -5.10 -9.59
C PHE A 80 2.02 -3.59 -9.79
N ILE A 81 3.07 -2.86 -10.15
CA ILE A 81 2.98 -1.41 -10.42
C ILE A 81 2.07 -1.18 -11.61
N ASP A 82 2.25 -1.93 -12.71
CA ASP A 82 1.48 -1.77 -13.93
C ASP A 82 -0.01 -2.00 -13.69
N LEU A 83 -0.33 -3.07 -12.95
CA LEU A 83 -1.71 -3.39 -12.57
C LEU A 83 -2.27 -2.34 -11.59
N PHE A 84 -1.44 -1.80 -10.70
CA PHE A 84 -1.85 -0.78 -9.74
C PHE A 84 -2.15 0.56 -10.42
N GLU A 85 -1.34 0.97 -11.40
CA GLU A 85 -1.61 2.16 -12.22
C GLU A 85 -2.91 1.99 -13.02
N LYS A 86 -3.14 0.80 -13.58
CA LYS A 86 -4.38 0.48 -14.28
C LYS A 86 -5.59 0.59 -13.35
N GLU A 87 -5.49 0.06 -12.14
CA GLU A 87 -6.56 0.10 -11.15
C GLU A 87 -6.85 1.54 -10.67
N ALA A 88 -5.80 2.34 -10.43
CA ALA A 88 -5.95 3.76 -10.12
C ALA A 88 -6.73 4.51 -11.20
N LEU A 89 -6.44 4.26 -12.49
CA LEU A 89 -7.18 4.86 -13.60
C LEU A 89 -8.63 4.38 -13.68
N CYS A 90 -8.91 3.11 -13.33
CA CYS A 90 -10.28 2.60 -13.24
C CYS A 90 -11.05 3.34 -12.14
N ILE A 91 -10.45 3.48 -10.95
CA ILE A 91 -11.05 4.20 -9.81
C ILE A 91 -11.37 5.66 -10.18
N GLU A 92 -10.46 6.36 -10.86
CA GLU A 92 -10.71 7.74 -11.31
C GLU A 92 -11.92 7.82 -12.26
N LYS A 93 -12.03 6.88 -13.21
CA LYS A 93 -13.14 6.83 -14.18
C LYS A 93 -14.47 6.48 -13.51
N GLU A 94 -14.48 5.52 -12.59
CA GLU A 94 -15.68 5.13 -11.85
C GLU A 94 -16.18 6.27 -10.96
N ALA A 95 -15.24 7.03 -10.36
CA ALA A 95 -15.57 8.16 -9.53
C ALA A 95 -15.99 9.42 -10.31
N GLU A 96 -15.71 9.51 -11.62
CA GLU A 96 -15.88 10.71 -12.47
C GLU A 96 -17.30 11.32 -12.38
N ASN A 97 -18.33 10.49 -12.26
CA ASN A 97 -19.74 10.92 -12.18
C ASN A 97 -20.31 10.92 -10.75
N THR A 98 -19.45 10.85 -9.74
CA THR A 98 -19.84 10.82 -8.33
C THR A 98 -19.35 12.08 -7.60
N PRO A 99 -19.91 12.42 -6.43
CA PRO A 99 -19.35 13.46 -5.56
C PRO A 99 -17.89 13.19 -5.12
N ASN A 100 -17.39 11.96 -5.33
CA ASN A 100 -16.05 11.52 -4.97
C ASN A 100 -15.06 11.63 -6.14
N ALA A 101 -15.44 12.26 -7.25
CA ALA A 101 -14.56 12.52 -8.38
C ALA A 101 -13.27 13.24 -7.93
N GLY A 102 -12.13 12.71 -8.32
CA GLY A 102 -10.83 13.26 -7.93
C GLY A 102 -9.68 12.45 -8.49
N ALA A 103 -8.55 13.11 -8.69
CA ALA A 103 -7.32 12.44 -9.11
C ALA A 103 -6.76 11.61 -7.95
N VAL A 104 -6.34 10.39 -8.26
CA VAL A 104 -5.56 9.55 -7.37
C VAL A 104 -4.18 10.19 -7.26
N LYS A 105 -3.86 10.69 -6.06
CA LYS A 105 -2.59 11.38 -5.79
C LYS A 105 -1.81 10.76 -4.65
N TRP A 106 -2.45 9.93 -3.84
CA TRP A 106 -1.88 9.44 -2.60
C TRP A 106 -1.94 7.93 -2.54
N PHE A 107 -0.83 7.34 -2.11
CA PHE A 107 -0.72 5.91 -1.81
C PHE A 107 -0.43 5.71 -0.34
N LEU A 108 -1.33 5.00 0.33
CA LEU A 108 -1.20 4.64 1.73
C LEU A 108 -0.43 3.33 1.86
N GLN A 109 0.68 3.38 2.59
CA GLN A 109 1.49 2.22 2.97
C GLN A 109 1.43 1.98 4.48
N GLY A 110 1.43 0.69 4.85
CA GLY A 110 1.55 0.25 6.24
C GLY A 110 2.99 0.19 6.74
N THR A 111 3.92 0.97 6.18
CA THR A 111 5.33 0.94 6.58
C THR A 111 5.51 1.07 8.10
N LEU A 112 6.30 0.18 8.71
CA LEU A 112 6.62 0.20 10.14
C LEU A 112 8.05 0.67 10.41
N TYR A 113 8.34 0.96 11.68
CA TYR A 113 9.67 1.39 12.11
C TYR A 113 10.81 0.41 11.77
N PRO A 114 10.66 -0.92 11.96
CA PRO A 114 11.69 -1.88 11.55
C PRO A 114 12.03 -1.81 10.06
N ASP A 115 11.02 -1.61 9.21
CA ASP A 115 11.19 -1.52 7.75
C ASP A 115 12.02 -0.28 7.39
N VAL A 116 11.80 0.83 8.08
CA VAL A 116 12.56 2.08 7.90
C VAL A 116 14.01 1.87 8.28
N ILE A 117 14.28 1.23 9.42
CA ILE A 117 15.64 0.97 9.88
C ILE A 117 16.35 0.01 8.91
N GLU A 118 15.69 -1.04 8.44
CA GLU A 118 16.25 -1.95 7.45
C GLU A 118 16.65 -1.21 6.17
N SER A 119 15.80 -0.30 5.68
CA SER A 119 16.06 0.49 4.47
C SER A 119 17.29 1.41 4.58
N LEU A 120 17.57 1.93 5.78
CA LEU A 120 18.72 2.80 6.05
C LEU A 120 20.03 2.03 6.20
N LEU A 121 19.96 0.82 6.77
CA LEU A 121 21.12 -0.03 7.04
C LEU A 121 21.63 -0.75 5.78
N PHE A 122 20.76 -1.04 4.81
CA PHE A 122 21.10 -1.76 3.57
C PHE A 122 21.51 -0.85 2.39
N LYS A 123 22.46 0.07 2.60
CA LYS A 123 23.19 0.79 1.52
C LYS A 123 24.46 0.03 1.04
N GLY A 124 24.42 -1.30 1.06
CA GLY A 124 25.46 -2.16 0.47
C GLY A 124 25.18 -2.48 -1.01
N PRO A 125 26.00 -3.30 -1.70
CA PRO A 125 25.81 -3.66 -3.13
C PRO A 125 24.47 -4.35 -3.45
N SER A 126 23.72 -4.69 -2.40
CA SER A 126 22.33 -5.16 -2.43
C SER A 126 21.29 -4.02 -2.43
N ALA A 127 21.67 -2.75 -2.56
CA ALA A 127 20.73 -1.61 -2.57
C ALA A 127 19.73 -1.65 -3.76
N THR A 128 19.98 -2.49 -4.76
CA THR A 128 19.04 -2.78 -5.86
C THR A 128 17.95 -3.80 -5.50
N ILE A 129 18.05 -4.37 -4.28
CA ILE A 129 17.24 -5.44 -3.74
C ILE A 129 16.40 -4.79 -2.64
N LYS A 130 15.10 -4.60 -2.88
CA LYS A 130 14.09 -3.90 -2.05
C LYS A 130 13.72 -2.45 -2.44
N THR A 131 14.00 -2.00 -3.66
CA THR A 131 13.47 -0.71 -4.16
C THR A 131 11.95 -0.65 -4.39
N TYR A 132 11.18 -1.71 -4.12
CA TYR A 132 9.78 -1.78 -4.56
C TYR A 132 8.71 -2.14 -3.53
N TYR A 133 9.07 -2.53 -2.30
CA TYR A 133 8.04 -2.91 -1.31
C TYR A 133 8.28 -2.48 0.13
N ASP A 134 9.52 -2.25 0.55
CA ASP A 134 9.80 -1.91 1.94
C ASP A 134 10.60 -0.60 2.00
N VAL A 135 9.84 0.49 2.13
CA VAL A 135 10.28 1.85 2.48
C VAL A 135 11.11 2.58 1.43
N GLY A 136 10.60 3.73 0.98
CA GLY A 136 11.44 4.79 0.42
C GLY A 136 11.13 5.25 -1.00
N GLY A 137 10.04 4.82 -1.62
CA GLY A 137 9.55 5.46 -2.84
C GLY A 137 8.68 4.56 -3.69
N LEU A 138 7.73 5.19 -4.37
CA LEU A 138 7.06 4.60 -5.52
C LEU A 138 8.01 4.73 -6.72
N PRO A 139 7.91 3.85 -7.73
CA PRO A 139 8.66 4.07 -8.96
C PRO A 139 8.40 5.46 -9.54
N ASP A 140 9.39 6.04 -10.19
CA ASP A 140 9.28 7.39 -10.80
C ASP A 140 8.13 7.50 -11.82
N THR A 141 7.69 6.36 -12.38
CA THR A 141 6.51 6.27 -13.26
C THR A 141 5.22 6.61 -12.53
N LEU A 142 5.15 6.24 -11.25
CA LEU A 142 3.96 6.28 -10.43
C LEU A 142 3.95 7.60 -9.66
N LYS A 143 3.31 8.60 -10.24
CA LYS A 143 3.25 10.00 -9.77
C LYS A 143 2.37 10.19 -8.52
N LEU A 144 2.41 9.25 -7.58
CA LEU A 144 1.68 9.33 -6.32
C LEU A 144 2.61 9.74 -5.17
N LYS A 145 2.01 10.31 -4.14
CA LYS A 145 2.67 10.68 -2.88
C LYS A 145 2.40 9.63 -1.81
N LEU A 146 3.41 9.32 -1.01
CA LEU A 146 3.28 8.32 0.06
C LEU A 146 2.63 8.90 1.31
N ILE A 147 1.78 8.08 1.95
CA ILE A 147 1.26 8.27 3.30
C ILE A 147 1.66 7.05 4.12
N GLU A 148 2.47 7.24 5.16
CA GLU A 148 3.03 6.16 5.99
C GLU A 148 2.72 6.45 7.48
N PRO A 149 1.47 6.25 7.94
CA PRO A 149 1.05 6.71 9.26
C PRO A 149 1.63 5.89 10.42
N LEU A 150 2.15 4.69 10.14
CA LEU A 150 2.70 3.77 11.14
C LEU A 150 4.24 3.75 11.16
N ARG A 151 4.89 4.68 10.43
CA ARG A 151 6.35 4.68 10.19
C ARG A 151 7.20 4.65 11.46
N GLU A 152 6.67 5.13 12.57
CA GLU A 152 7.36 5.25 13.86
C GLU A 152 6.97 4.16 14.86
N LEU A 153 6.14 3.19 14.45
CA LEU A 153 5.57 2.18 15.33
C LEU A 153 6.15 0.78 15.06
N PHE A 154 6.19 -0.02 16.12
CA PHE A 154 6.43 -1.46 16.06
C PHE A 154 5.12 -2.24 15.89
N LYS A 155 5.24 -3.51 15.47
CA LYS A 155 4.08 -4.35 15.13
C LYS A 155 3.15 -4.61 16.33
N ASP A 156 3.69 -4.73 17.53
CA ASP A 156 2.94 -4.88 18.78
C ASP A 156 2.17 -3.61 19.15
N GLU A 157 2.75 -2.44 18.93
CA GLU A 157 2.07 -1.15 19.11
C GLU A 157 0.92 -0.99 18.11
N VAL A 158 1.14 -1.35 16.83
CA VAL A 158 0.11 -1.35 15.80
C VAL A 158 -1.03 -2.32 16.13
N ARG A 159 -0.72 -3.49 16.70
CA ARG A 159 -1.73 -4.43 17.17
C ARG A 159 -2.56 -3.86 18.31
N SER A 160 -1.91 -3.22 19.30
CA SER A 160 -2.60 -2.54 20.39
C SER A 160 -3.53 -1.45 19.86
N PHE A 161 -3.03 -0.63 18.95
CA PHE A 161 -3.81 0.43 18.30
C PHE A 161 -4.98 -0.14 17.49
N GLY A 162 -4.78 -1.24 16.77
CA GLY A 162 -5.85 -1.93 16.05
C GLY A 162 -7.00 -2.39 16.96
N ARG A 163 -6.69 -2.85 18.17
CA ARG A 163 -7.72 -3.24 19.17
C ARG A 163 -8.49 -2.02 19.67
N GLU A 164 -7.82 -0.90 19.91
CA GLU A 164 -8.47 0.36 20.29
C GLU A 164 -9.40 0.90 19.19
N LEU A 165 -9.07 0.65 17.92
CA LEU A 165 -9.92 0.96 16.76
C LEU A 165 -11.06 -0.05 16.53
N GLY A 166 -11.19 -1.07 17.39
CA GLY A 166 -12.25 -2.08 17.29
C GLY A 166 -12.09 -3.06 16.12
N ILE A 167 -10.87 -3.24 15.60
CA ILE A 167 -10.60 -4.27 14.58
C ILE A 167 -10.69 -5.66 15.25
N HIS A 168 -11.32 -6.62 14.56
CA HIS A 168 -11.48 -7.97 15.09
C HIS A 168 -10.13 -8.66 15.31
N ASP A 169 -9.98 -9.41 16.41
CA ASP A 169 -8.69 -10.02 16.80
C ASP A 169 -8.11 -10.94 15.70
N ASP A 170 -8.96 -11.60 14.91
CA ASP A 170 -8.52 -12.44 13.77
C ASP A 170 -7.70 -11.68 12.71
N LEU A 171 -7.85 -10.36 12.61
CA LEU A 171 -7.07 -9.50 11.70
C LEU A 171 -5.86 -8.85 12.37
N ILE A 172 -5.77 -8.94 13.71
CA ILE A 172 -4.72 -8.34 14.54
C ILE A 172 -3.66 -9.38 14.92
N MET A 173 -4.07 -10.64 15.12
CA MET A 173 -3.19 -11.72 15.60
C MET A 173 -2.13 -12.14 14.59
#